data_AF-A0A356IUB5-F1
#
_entry.id   AF-A0A356IUB5-F1
#
_cell.length_a   1.000
_cell.length_b   1.000
_cell.length_c   1.000
_cell.angle_alpha   90.00
_cell.angle_beta   90.00
_cell.angle_gamma   90.00
#
_symmetry.space_group_name_H-M   'P 1'
#
loop_
_entity.id
_entity.type
_entity.pdbx_description
1 polymer ?
#
loop_
_entity_poly.entity_id
_entity_poly.type
_entity_poly.pdbx_seq_one_letter_code
_entity_poly.pdbx_strand_id
1 'polypeptide(L)'
;MIIGFGGVNAAGRASFHHGYQRMVFDSLSQSTQQECLQSLTTLMANGSDHPLNQDEILAGTLIRKIEKNHFDVERVSLQKPVKMNSQDNQLTFKLRKKDLPNDVPSHWRISINGDEATVTCEDATRILLEDSRPYPVRAAGQIPTGFHPGDSYTSRNHPRGLQLATFAVSD
;
A
#
# COMPACT_ATOMS: atom_id res chain seq x y z
N MET A 1 4.37 27.64 26.77
CA MET A 1 2.89 27.59 26.72
C MET A 1 2.49 26.98 25.38
N ILE A 2 1.61 25.99 25.37
CA ILE A 2 1.05 25.41 24.14
C ILE A 2 -0.30 26.09 23.90
N ILE A 3 -0.46 26.74 22.74
CA ILE A 3 -1.67 27.49 22.38
C ILE A 3 -2.56 26.79 21.34
N GLY A 4 -2.09 25.66 20.81
CA GLY A 4 -2.80 24.85 19.83
C GLY A 4 -2.01 23.58 19.50
N PHE A 5 -2.71 22.55 19.08
CA PHE A 5 -2.15 21.30 18.58
C PHE A 5 -3.15 20.64 17.63
N GLY A 6 -2.64 19.98 16.59
CA GLY A 6 -3.44 19.37 15.54
C GLY A 6 -2.69 18.19 14.93
N GLY A 7 -3.38 17.44 14.08
CA GLY A 7 -2.82 16.29 13.39
C GLY A 7 -3.82 15.16 13.22
N VAL A 8 -3.40 14.10 12.53
CA VAL A 8 -4.22 12.91 12.33
C VAL A 8 -3.37 11.66 12.44
N ASN A 9 -3.88 10.66 13.14
CA ASN A 9 -3.24 9.36 13.27
C ASN A 9 -4.30 8.24 13.24
N ALA A 10 -3.93 7.02 13.63
CA ALA A 10 -4.85 5.89 13.61
C ALA A 10 -6.10 6.05 14.51
N ALA A 11 -6.04 6.92 15.51
CA ALA A 11 -7.16 7.23 16.40
C ALA A 11 -8.05 8.38 15.89
N GLY A 12 -7.70 9.02 14.76
CA GLY A 12 -8.42 10.17 14.21
C GLY A 12 -7.67 11.49 14.40
N ARG A 13 -8.40 12.61 14.40
CA ARG A 13 -7.88 13.96 14.60
C ARG A 13 -7.31 14.14 16.01
N ALA A 14 -6.21 14.87 16.14
CA ALA A 14 -5.63 15.21 17.43
C ALA A 14 -6.33 16.42 18.05
N SER A 15 -6.73 17.39 17.22
CA SER A 15 -7.49 18.59 17.65
C SER A 15 -8.69 18.21 18.54
N PHE A 16 -8.97 19.07 19.52
CA PHE A 16 -10.05 18.89 20.50
C PHE A 16 -10.04 17.55 21.24
N HIS A 17 -8.88 16.88 21.31
CA HIS A 17 -8.69 15.57 21.96
C HIS A 17 -9.46 14.41 21.32
N HIS A 18 -9.95 14.52 20.08
CA HIS A 18 -10.74 13.44 19.46
C HIS A 18 -9.99 12.09 19.39
N GLY A 19 -8.72 12.12 19.02
CA GLY A 19 -7.88 10.92 18.98
C GLY A 19 -7.62 10.35 20.36
N TYR A 20 -7.54 11.20 21.40
CA TYR A 20 -7.47 10.75 22.78
C TYR A 20 -8.78 10.08 23.21
N GLN A 21 -9.94 10.71 22.93
CA GLN A 21 -11.25 10.14 23.18
C GLN A 21 -11.38 8.75 22.55
N ARG A 22 -10.90 8.57 21.30
CA ARG A 22 -10.93 7.25 20.65
C ARG A 22 -10.08 6.19 21.38
N MET A 23 -8.95 6.57 21.98
CA MET A 23 -8.10 5.64 22.73
C MET A 23 -8.71 5.19 24.06
N VAL A 24 -9.50 6.04 24.72
CA VAL A 24 -10.15 5.74 26.02
C VAL A 24 -11.66 5.56 25.88
N PHE A 25 -12.13 5.20 24.68
CA PHE A 25 -13.53 5.25 24.27
C PHE A 25 -14.49 4.61 25.27
N ASP A 26 -14.15 3.43 25.78
CA ASP A 26 -14.99 2.66 26.71
C ASP A 26 -15.14 3.29 28.10
N SER A 27 -14.28 4.26 28.44
CA SER A 27 -14.31 4.98 29.72
C SER A 27 -15.03 6.33 29.65
N LEU A 28 -15.51 6.72 28.48
CA LEU A 28 -16.18 8.00 28.27
C LEU A 28 -17.66 7.93 28.63
N SER A 29 -18.26 9.10 28.91
CA SER A 29 -19.71 9.22 28.97
C SER A 29 -20.33 8.96 27.58
N GLN A 30 -21.60 8.56 27.56
CA GLN A 30 -22.31 8.30 26.30
C GLN A 30 -22.33 9.53 25.37
N SER A 31 -22.42 10.74 25.92
CA SER A 31 -22.37 11.97 25.13
C SER A 31 -21.02 12.17 24.44
N THR A 32 -19.91 11.92 25.14
CA THR A 32 -18.56 12.07 24.56
C THR A 32 -18.21 10.91 23.62
N GLN A 33 -18.74 9.72 23.85
CA GLN A 33 -18.68 8.62 22.87
C GLN A 33 -19.35 9.02 21.56
N GLN A 34 -20.57 9.58 21.62
CA GLN A 34 -21.28 10.06 20.43
C GLN A 34 -20.52 11.15 19.68
N GLU A 35 -19.91 12.10 20.40
CA GLU A 35 -19.06 13.14 19.79
C GLU A 35 -17.82 12.53 19.09
N CYS A 36 -17.16 11.58 19.73
CA CYS A 36 -16.01 10.87 19.16
C CYS A 36 -16.39 10.11 17.88
N LEU A 37 -17.51 9.36 17.93
CA LEU A 37 -18.03 8.65 16.75
C LEU A 37 -18.38 9.61 15.63
N GLN A 38 -19.05 10.72 15.92
CA GLN A 38 -19.42 11.72 14.91
C GLN A 38 -18.20 12.35 14.23
N SER A 39 -17.16 12.68 15.01
CA SER A 39 -15.89 13.17 14.49
C SER A 39 -15.24 12.16 13.55
N LEU A 40 -15.21 10.88 13.93
CA LEU A 40 -14.65 9.81 13.10
C LEU A 40 -15.48 9.55 11.84
N THR A 41 -16.81 9.51 11.94
CA THR A 41 -17.70 9.35 10.77
C THR A 41 -17.43 10.42 9.72
N THR A 42 -17.21 11.67 10.14
CA THR A 42 -16.93 12.77 9.21
C THR A 42 -15.61 12.55 8.45
N LEU A 43 -14.59 11.99 9.09
CA LEU A 43 -13.32 11.63 8.44
C LEU A 43 -13.46 10.39 7.55
N MET A 44 -14.17 9.37 8.02
CA MET A 44 -14.24 8.05 7.40
C MET A 44 -15.21 7.98 6.22
N ALA A 45 -16.32 8.71 6.27
CA ALA A 45 -17.31 8.70 5.20
C ALA A 45 -16.74 9.31 3.90
N ASN A 46 -15.88 10.33 4.00
CA ASN A 46 -15.21 10.98 2.86
C ASN A 46 -16.16 11.28 1.67
N GLY A 47 -17.36 11.77 1.96
CA GLY A 47 -18.39 12.07 0.95
C GLY A 47 -19.23 10.87 0.49
N SER A 48 -19.10 9.70 1.12
CA SER A 48 -19.99 8.56 0.93
C SER A 48 -21.35 8.79 1.59
N ASP A 49 -22.43 8.47 0.88
CA ASP A 49 -23.80 8.45 1.42
C ASP A 49 -24.08 7.23 2.33
N HIS A 50 -23.11 6.33 2.49
CA HIS A 50 -23.27 5.17 3.35
C HIS A 50 -23.10 5.56 4.84
N PRO A 51 -24.15 5.40 5.66
CA PRO A 51 -24.05 5.69 7.09
C PRO A 51 -23.22 4.60 7.78
N LEU A 52 -22.06 4.98 8.31
CA LEU A 52 -21.22 4.09 9.11
C LEU A 52 -21.86 3.84 10.48
N ASN A 53 -21.94 2.57 10.87
CA ASN A 53 -22.33 2.19 12.22
C ASN A 53 -21.13 2.22 13.19
N GLN A 54 -21.41 2.14 14.49
CA GLN A 54 -20.38 2.20 15.53
C GLN A 54 -19.29 1.14 15.35
N ASP A 55 -19.67 -0.11 15.04
CA ASP A 55 -18.70 -1.22 14.92
C ASP A 55 -17.76 -1.00 13.73
N GLU A 56 -18.26 -0.48 12.62
CA GLU A 56 -17.45 -0.11 11.45
C GLU A 56 -16.45 1.00 11.78
N ILE A 57 -16.89 2.03 12.51
CA ILE A 57 -16.03 3.14 12.94
C ILE A 57 -14.91 2.64 13.86
N LEU A 58 -15.26 1.80 14.84
CA LEU A 58 -14.30 1.27 15.79
C LEU A 58 -13.33 0.28 15.13
N ALA A 59 -13.81 -0.57 14.22
CA ALA A 59 -12.99 -1.51 13.46
C ALA A 59 -12.07 -0.82 12.44
N GLY A 60 -12.48 0.33 11.91
CA GLY A 60 -11.71 1.13 10.95
C GLY A 60 -10.68 2.08 11.57
N THR A 61 -10.41 1.97 12.88
CA THR A 61 -9.48 2.84 13.61
C THR A 61 -8.46 2.03 14.43
N LEU A 62 -7.48 2.71 15.03
CA LEU A 62 -6.38 2.14 15.79
C LEU A 62 -5.52 1.14 14.98
N ILE A 63 -4.78 0.28 15.67
CA ILE A 63 -3.98 -0.79 15.07
C ILE A 63 -4.91 -1.90 14.60
N ARG A 64 -4.82 -2.22 13.32
CA ARG A 64 -5.65 -3.25 12.67
C ARG A 64 -4.90 -3.88 11.51
N LYS A 65 -5.51 -4.88 10.87
CA LYS A 65 -4.95 -5.50 9.66
C LYS A 65 -4.70 -4.42 8.61
N ILE A 66 -3.55 -4.48 7.93
CA ILE A 66 -3.24 -3.56 6.84
C ILE A 66 -4.30 -3.74 5.75
N GLU A 67 -4.95 -2.64 5.38
CA GLU A 67 -6.02 -2.61 4.41
C GLU A 67 -5.49 -2.74 2.98
N LYS A 68 -6.30 -3.32 2.09
CA LYS A 68 -5.93 -3.56 0.69
C LYS A 68 -5.68 -2.28 -0.12
N ASN A 69 -6.19 -1.14 0.34
CA ASN A 69 -5.91 0.19 -0.24
C ASN A 69 -4.44 0.60 -0.08
N HIS A 70 -3.70 -0.01 0.85
CA HIS A 70 -2.25 0.13 0.98
C HIS A 70 -1.54 -0.92 0.13
N PHE A 71 -1.76 -2.21 0.44
CA PHE A 71 -1.33 -3.36 -0.36
C PHE A 71 -1.97 -4.66 0.18
N ASP A 72 -1.97 -5.73 -0.61
CA ASP A 72 -2.47 -7.03 -0.15
C ASP A 72 -1.40 -7.78 0.66
N VAL A 73 -1.55 -7.79 2.00
CA VAL A 73 -0.63 -8.50 2.91
C VAL A 73 -0.62 -10.01 2.73
N GLU A 74 -1.62 -10.62 2.10
CA GLU A 74 -1.60 -12.07 1.84
C GLU A 74 -0.87 -12.39 0.53
N ARG A 75 -0.70 -11.40 -0.36
CA ARG A 75 -0.18 -11.61 -1.72
C ARG A 75 0.74 -10.47 -2.18
N VAL A 76 1.85 -10.27 -1.47
CA VAL A 76 2.87 -9.29 -1.87
C VAL A 76 3.67 -9.83 -3.05
N SER A 77 3.64 -9.09 -4.16
CA SER A 77 4.34 -9.42 -5.40
C SER A 77 5.86 -9.40 -5.20
N LEU A 78 6.53 -10.38 -5.78
CA LEU A 78 7.98 -10.46 -5.83
C LEU A 78 8.43 -11.16 -7.11
N GLN A 79 9.72 -11.05 -7.39
CA GLN A 79 10.37 -11.75 -8.48
C GLN A 79 11.27 -12.84 -7.89
N LYS A 80 10.95 -14.10 -8.16
CA LYS A 80 11.72 -15.25 -7.68
C LYS A 80 12.81 -15.56 -8.70
N PRO A 81 14.11 -15.45 -8.34
CA PRO A 81 15.18 -15.89 -9.21
C PRO A 81 15.17 -17.41 -9.31
N VAL A 82 15.02 -17.92 -10.54
CA VAL A 82 15.04 -19.34 -10.84
C VAL A 82 16.19 -19.63 -11.80
N LYS A 83 16.96 -20.68 -11.49
CA LYS A 83 17.93 -21.25 -12.41
C LYS A 83 17.20 -22.30 -13.25
N MET A 84 17.04 -22.03 -14.53
CA MET A 84 16.35 -22.91 -15.46
C MET A 84 17.39 -23.75 -16.21
N ASN A 85 17.35 -25.06 -15.98
CA ASN A 85 18.20 -26.02 -16.68
C ASN A 85 17.41 -26.60 -17.86
N SER A 86 18.07 -26.93 -18.96
CA SER A 86 17.46 -27.69 -20.06
C SER A 86 17.41 -29.18 -19.72
N GLN A 87 16.37 -29.88 -20.21
CA GLN A 87 16.31 -31.35 -20.18
C GLN A 87 17.19 -31.98 -21.28
N ASP A 88 17.25 -31.36 -22.46
CA ASP A 88 17.95 -31.87 -23.66
C ASP A 88 19.20 -31.04 -24.01
N ASN A 89 19.85 -30.43 -23.00
CA ASN A 89 21.05 -29.59 -23.16
C ASN A 89 20.89 -28.33 -24.04
N GLN A 90 19.67 -27.97 -24.46
CA GLN A 90 19.38 -26.68 -25.10
C GLN A 90 18.07 -26.09 -24.58
N LEU A 91 18.11 -24.82 -24.23
CA LEU A 91 16.92 -24.04 -23.89
C LEU A 91 16.73 -22.96 -24.95
N THR A 92 15.64 -23.05 -25.71
CA THR A 92 15.32 -22.09 -26.76
C THR A 92 14.07 -21.29 -26.42
N PHE A 93 14.16 -19.97 -26.51
CA PHE A 93 13.02 -19.06 -26.36
C PHE A 93 13.13 -17.87 -27.31
N LYS A 94 12.00 -17.21 -27.53
CA LYS A 94 11.88 -16.04 -28.41
C LYS A 94 11.59 -14.80 -27.59
N LEU A 95 12.18 -13.68 -28.00
CA LEU A 95 11.86 -12.35 -27.50
C LEU A 95 12.01 -11.31 -28.61
N ARG A 96 11.61 -10.07 -28.34
CA ARG A 96 11.87 -8.98 -29.28
C ARG A 96 13.34 -8.56 -29.20
N LYS A 97 13.89 -8.10 -30.31
CA LYS A 97 15.27 -7.60 -30.37
C LYS A 97 15.56 -6.52 -29.33
N LYS A 98 14.58 -5.64 -29.06
CA LYS A 98 14.69 -4.56 -28.06
C LYS A 98 14.67 -5.04 -26.59
N ASP A 99 14.17 -6.25 -26.34
CA ASP A 99 14.06 -6.82 -25.00
C ASP A 99 15.30 -7.67 -24.63
N LEU A 100 16.26 -7.80 -25.56
CA LEU A 100 17.54 -8.44 -25.29
C LEU A 100 18.32 -7.65 -24.23
N PRO A 101 19.02 -8.33 -23.30
CA PRO A 101 19.93 -7.66 -22.38
C PRO A 101 21.00 -6.87 -23.13
N ASN A 102 21.40 -5.71 -22.59
CA ASN A 102 22.54 -4.97 -23.11
C ASN A 102 23.84 -5.80 -23.00
N ASP A 103 23.99 -6.50 -21.87
CA ASP A 103 25.09 -7.44 -21.63
C ASP A 103 24.57 -8.87 -21.79
N VAL A 104 24.69 -9.39 -23.01
CA VAL A 104 24.26 -10.76 -23.33
C VAL A 104 25.21 -11.76 -22.67
N PRO A 105 24.70 -12.77 -21.93
CA PRO A 105 25.53 -13.83 -21.39
C PRO A 105 26.29 -14.59 -22.48
N SER A 106 27.57 -14.90 -22.23
CA SER A 106 28.46 -15.54 -23.22
C SER A 106 27.99 -16.94 -23.69
N HIS A 107 27.15 -17.61 -22.91
CA HIS A 107 26.59 -18.93 -23.22
C HIS A 107 25.27 -18.86 -24.03
N TRP A 108 24.86 -17.67 -24.49
CA TRP A 108 23.69 -17.47 -25.34
C TRP A 108 24.10 -17.41 -26.81
N ARG A 109 23.42 -18.19 -27.65
CA ARG A 109 23.44 -18.03 -29.11
C ARG A 109 22.17 -17.33 -29.55
N ILE A 110 22.30 -16.21 -30.26
CA ILE A 110 21.18 -15.38 -30.69
C ILE A 110 21.09 -15.40 -32.21
N SER A 111 19.92 -15.72 -32.74
CA SER A 111 19.57 -15.52 -34.15
C SER A 111 18.50 -14.45 -34.26
N ILE A 112 18.76 -13.39 -35.03
CA ILE A 112 17.85 -12.26 -35.19
C ILE A 112 17.20 -12.34 -36.57
N ASN A 113 15.87 -12.28 -36.60
CA ASN A 113 15.09 -12.18 -37.83
C ASN A 113 14.10 -11.01 -37.71
N GLY A 114 14.44 -9.88 -38.35
CA GLY A 114 13.67 -8.65 -38.22
C GLY A 114 13.67 -8.11 -36.78
N ASP A 115 12.48 -8.02 -36.18
CA ASP A 115 12.28 -7.57 -34.78
C ASP A 115 12.25 -8.73 -33.77
N GLU A 116 12.30 -9.98 -34.22
CA GLU A 116 12.31 -11.16 -33.35
C GLU A 116 13.76 -11.68 -33.18
N ALA A 117 14.10 -12.05 -31.95
CA ALA A 117 15.35 -12.72 -31.60
C ALA A 117 15.02 -14.10 -31.00
N THR A 118 15.60 -15.14 -31.59
CA THR A 118 15.58 -16.50 -31.05
C THR A 118 16.88 -16.70 -30.26
N VAL A 119 16.76 -16.96 -28.97
CA VAL A 119 17.87 -17.23 -28.07
C VAL A 119 17.93 -18.72 -27.78
N THR A 120 19.12 -19.31 -27.93
CA THR A 120 19.42 -20.69 -27.55
C THR A 120 20.51 -20.66 -26.49
N CYS A 121 20.22 -21.19 -25.30
CA CYS A 121 21.15 -21.29 -24.19
C CYS A 121 21.68 -22.73 -24.13
N GLU A 122 23.00 -22.88 -24.07
CA GLU A 122 23.66 -24.20 -23.92
C GLU A 122 23.87 -24.58 -22.44
N ASP A 123 23.84 -23.58 -21.57
CA ASP A 123 23.91 -23.72 -20.12
C ASP A 123 22.64 -23.24 -19.44
N ALA A 124 22.57 -23.46 -18.13
CA ALA A 124 21.48 -23.00 -17.31
C ALA A 124 21.36 -21.47 -17.29
N THR A 125 20.18 -20.97 -17.63
CA THR A 125 19.88 -19.54 -17.63
C THR A 125 19.14 -19.15 -16.36
N ARG A 126 19.46 -17.99 -15.80
CA ARG A 126 18.73 -17.43 -14.66
C ARG A 126 17.63 -16.50 -15.16
N ILE A 127 16.40 -16.76 -14.74
CA ILE A 127 15.24 -15.92 -15.03
C ILE A 127 14.61 -15.44 -13.72
N LEU A 128 13.86 -14.34 -13.82
CA LEU A 128 12.99 -13.87 -12.74
C LEU A 128 11.56 -14.30 -13.09
N LEU A 129 10.94 -15.05 -12.18
CA LEU A 129 9.53 -15.42 -12.30
C LEU A 129 8.71 -14.56 -11.36
N GLU A 130 7.59 -14.03 -11.87
CA GLU A 130 6.60 -13.38 -11.02
C GLU A 130 6.04 -14.40 -10.01
N ASP A 131 6.04 -14.02 -8.75
CA ASP A 131 5.57 -14.82 -7.64
C ASP A 131 4.92 -13.90 -6.59
N SER A 132 4.34 -14.49 -5.55
CA SER A 132 3.79 -13.74 -4.43
C SER A 132 3.93 -14.50 -3.12
N ARG A 133 4.03 -13.76 -2.02
CA ARG A 133 4.02 -14.36 -0.69
C ARG A 133 3.26 -13.49 0.31
N PRO A 134 2.77 -14.09 1.42
CA PRO A 134 2.29 -13.31 2.54
C PRO A 134 3.39 -12.41 3.12
N TYR A 135 3.05 -11.17 3.45
CA TYR A 135 3.94 -10.24 4.13
C TYR A 135 4.13 -10.68 5.59
N PRO A 136 5.36 -10.61 6.14
CA PRO A 136 5.61 -11.01 7.51
C PRO A 136 4.88 -10.14 8.55
N VAL A 137 4.58 -8.88 8.22
CA VAL A 137 3.85 -7.94 9.09
C VAL A 137 2.45 -7.71 8.54
N ARG A 138 1.40 -8.03 9.30
CA ARG A 138 0.02 -7.94 8.78
C ARG A 138 -0.83 -6.83 9.38
N ALA A 139 -0.29 -6.11 10.36
CA ALA A 139 -1.00 -5.06 11.07
C ALA A 139 -0.17 -3.78 11.16
N ALA A 140 -0.85 -2.63 11.17
CA ALA A 140 -0.24 -1.33 11.34
C ALA A 140 -1.25 -0.33 11.93
N GLY A 141 -0.74 0.74 12.53
CA GLY A 141 -1.53 1.94 12.80
C GLY A 141 -1.75 2.70 11.50
N GLN A 142 -2.97 2.66 10.99
CA GLN A 142 -3.36 3.33 9.74
C GLN A 142 -4.37 4.42 10.08
N ILE A 143 -4.33 5.55 9.36
CA ILE A 143 -5.38 6.58 9.48
C ILE A 143 -6.78 5.97 9.31
N PRO A 144 -7.85 6.58 9.87
CA PRO A 144 -9.18 5.99 9.84
C PRO A 144 -9.58 5.54 8.43
N THR A 145 -10.19 4.36 8.32
CA THR A 145 -10.61 3.79 7.03
C THR A 145 -11.47 4.80 6.26
N GLY A 146 -11.22 4.95 4.96
CA GLY A 146 -11.95 5.89 4.11
C GLY A 146 -11.45 7.34 4.16
N PHE A 147 -10.62 7.73 5.14
CA PHE A 147 -10.07 9.08 5.18
C PHE A 147 -8.94 9.27 4.15
N HIS A 148 -9.10 10.27 3.28
CA HIS A 148 -8.17 10.62 2.22
C HIS A 148 -7.67 12.07 2.35
N PRO A 149 -6.48 12.31 2.96
CA PRO A 149 -5.95 13.67 3.16
C PRO A 149 -5.74 14.45 1.85
N GLY A 150 -5.55 13.74 0.73
CA GLY A 150 -5.39 14.35 -0.58
C GLY A 150 -6.65 15.05 -1.11
N ASP A 151 -7.83 14.77 -0.54
CA ASP A 151 -9.11 15.35 -0.97
C ASP A 151 -9.39 16.71 -0.30
N SER A 152 -8.63 17.08 0.74
CA SER A 152 -8.84 18.34 1.47
C SER A 152 -8.17 19.55 0.82
N TYR A 153 -7.32 19.35 -0.20
CA TYR A 153 -6.62 20.40 -0.94
C TYR A 153 -6.09 19.87 -2.29
N THR A 154 -5.57 20.75 -3.16
CA THR A 154 -4.98 20.31 -4.44
C THR A 154 -3.64 19.60 -4.24
N SER A 155 -3.68 18.28 -4.09
CA SER A 155 -2.55 17.44 -3.65
C SER A 155 -1.79 16.72 -4.79
N ARG A 156 -1.93 17.18 -6.04
CA ARG A 156 -1.32 16.54 -7.22
C ARG A 156 0.19 16.37 -7.03
N ASN A 157 0.69 15.16 -7.25
CA ASN A 157 2.11 14.78 -7.09
C ASN A 157 2.66 14.87 -5.65
N HIS A 158 1.83 15.14 -4.63
CA HIS A 158 2.30 15.13 -3.25
C HIS A 158 2.33 13.69 -2.72
N PRO A 159 3.46 13.21 -2.15
CA PRO A 159 3.47 11.93 -1.46
C PRO A 159 2.54 11.98 -0.25
N ARG A 160 2.00 10.82 0.16
CA ARG A 160 1.04 10.71 1.26
C ARG A 160 1.51 11.38 2.56
N GLY A 161 2.80 11.33 2.87
CA GLY A 161 3.38 12.00 4.03
C GLY A 161 3.24 13.53 3.99
N LEU A 162 3.40 14.15 2.80
CA LEU A 162 3.21 15.59 2.63
C LEU A 162 1.72 15.96 2.73
N GLN A 163 0.84 15.12 2.17
CA GLN A 163 -0.62 15.31 2.30
C GLN A 163 -1.06 15.30 3.77
N LEU A 164 -0.55 14.34 4.54
CA LEU A 164 -0.81 14.24 5.99
C LEU A 164 -0.24 15.45 6.74
N ALA A 165 0.96 15.90 6.41
CA ALA A 165 1.57 17.08 7.04
C ALA A 165 0.77 18.35 6.76
N THR A 166 0.32 18.56 5.51
CA THR A 166 -0.52 19.70 5.15
C THR A 166 -1.86 19.66 5.90
N PHE A 167 -2.52 18.50 5.94
CA PHE A 167 -3.75 18.32 6.71
C PHE A 167 -3.52 18.60 8.20
N ALA A 168 -2.43 18.09 8.78
CA ALA A 168 -2.12 18.24 10.19
C ALA A 168 -1.84 19.69 10.63
N VAL A 169 -1.32 20.52 9.72
CA VAL A 169 -1.09 21.96 9.99
C VAL A 169 -2.40 22.76 9.94
N SER A 170 -3.39 22.28 9.19
CA SER A 170 -4.72 22.92 9.07
C SER A 170 -5.76 22.43 10.07
N ASP A 171 -5.51 21.30 10.73
CA ASP A 171 -6.36 20.72 11.79
C ASP A 171 -6.27 21.52 13.10
#